data_AF-A0AAW6PSH1-F1
#
_entry.id   AF-A0AAW6PSH1-F1
#
_cell.length_a   1.000
_cell.length_b   1.000
_cell.length_c   1.000
_cell.angle_alpha   90.00
_cell.angle_beta   90.00
_cell.angle_gamma   90.00
#
_symmetry.space_group_name_H-M   'P 1'
#
loop_
_entity.id
_entity.type
_entity.pdbx_description
1 polymer ?
#
loop_
_entity_poly.entity_id
_entity_poly.type
_entity_poly.pdbx_seq_one_letter_code
_entity_poly.pdbx_strand_id
1 'polypeptide(L)'
;MKAGRCAQLALTIAATACAGLAQADDTGPALKAGHEYMIVTNYPNNLHVVDVATDTVYKSCQMPDKFGPGTAMMAPDNRTAYVLNNHYGDIYGIDLDTCKNTFRANLSSVAGEVGRSMYSFAISPDGKEVYATVNPTQMLNDHYVVKPPRLEVFSTDDGLQAKPVRTFPMPRQVCLMRAADDGSLFVAGPDIYKMDVKTGKYTVALPLRNWNRKGYSAPDVLYFWPHQSPRHEFTMLYTIARFKDDKQDPATAEPLYGYLSVDLKTGTTHTQEFADLTELYFTGLRSPKDPNQIYGVLNRLAKYDIKQRKLIKAANLEHTYYCVTFDKKGEKLYLGGTFNDLAVFNPDTLEKVKNIKLPGGDMSTTTPQVFIR
;
A
#
# COMPACT_ATOMS: atom_id res chain seq x y z
N MET A 1 -51.67 62.29 -52.95
CA MET A 1 -51.20 60.92 -52.64
C MET A 1 -50.94 60.82 -51.15
N LYS A 2 -51.27 59.66 -50.57
CA LYS A 2 -51.62 59.44 -49.17
C LYS A 2 -50.42 59.45 -48.20
N ALA A 3 -50.75 59.81 -46.96
CA ALA A 3 -49.92 59.79 -45.77
C ALA A 3 -49.72 58.38 -45.18
N GLY A 4 -48.58 58.18 -44.50
CA GLY A 4 -48.61 57.82 -43.08
C GLY A 4 -48.24 56.39 -42.65
N ARG A 5 -47.18 56.35 -41.80
CA ARG A 5 -46.99 55.60 -40.54
C ARG A 5 -46.49 54.13 -40.53
N CYS A 6 -45.71 53.92 -39.45
CA CYS A 6 -45.32 52.68 -38.74
C CYS A 6 -44.12 51.91 -39.34
N ALA A 7 -43.12 51.46 -38.58
CA ALA A 7 -42.78 51.55 -37.15
C ALA A 7 -41.29 51.20 -37.00
N GLN A 8 -40.59 51.83 -36.06
CA GLN A 8 -39.20 51.47 -35.70
C GLN A 8 -39.20 50.15 -34.91
N LEU A 9 -38.53 49.12 -35.44
CA LEU A 9 -38.16 47.92 -34.68
C LEU A 9 -37.01 48.28 -33.73
N ALA A 10 -37.28 48.26 -32.43
CA ALA A 10 -36.25 48.29 -31.40
C ALA A 10 -35.62 46.90 -31.29
N LEU A 11 -34.36 46.76 -31.69
CA LEU A 11 -33.58 45.54 -31.51
C LEU A 11 -33.13 45.47 -30.04
N THR A 12 -33.78 44.61 -29.25
CA THR A 12 -33.35 44.31 -27.87
C THR A 12 -32.25 43.25 -27.95
N ILE A 13 -31.00 43.65 -27.69
CA ILE A 13 -29.88 42.71 -27.53
C ILE A 13 -29.99 42.11 -26.13
N ALA A 14 -30.46 40.88 -26.05
CA ALA A 14 -30.40 40.09 -24.83
C ALA A 14 -28.95 39.65 -24.60
N ALA A 15 -28.28 40.24 -23.62
CA ALA A 15 -26.99 39.77 -23.13
C ALA A 15 -27.21 38.45 -22.36
N THR A 16 -26.97 37.32 -23.02
CA THR A 16 -26.84 36.02 -22.36
C THR A 16 -25.56 36.02 -21.54
N ALA A 17 -25.69 36.30 -20.24
CA ALA A 17 -24.65 36.00 -19.27
C ALA A 17 -24.52 34.47 -19.17
N CYS A 18 -23.55 33.90 -19.88
CA CYS A 18 -23.03 32.56 -19.57
C CYS A 18 -22.31 32.62 -18.23
N ALA A 19 -23.08 32.56 -17.14
CA ALA A 19 -22.54 32.15 -15.86
C ALA A 19 -22.13 30.67 -16.02
N GLY A 20 -20.83 30.44 -16.24
CA GLY A 20 -20.25 29.11 -16.11
C GLY A 20 -20.50 28.65 -14.69
N LEU A 21 -21.53 27.80 -14.50
CA LEU A 21 -21.65 26.96 -13.33
C LEU A 21 -20.46 26.01 -13.40
N ALA A 22 -19.35 26.38 -12.75
CA ALA A 22 -18.40 25.38 -12.31
C ALA A 22 -19.21 24.40 -11.46
N GLN A 23 -19.47 23.21 -11.98
CA GLN A 23 -19.89 22.09 -11.16
C GLN A 23 -18.81 21.98 -10.10
N ALA A 24 -19.14 22.37 -8.86
CA ALA A 24 -18.35 21.94 -7.73
C ALA A 24 -18.39 20.42 -7.79
N ASP A 25 -17.25 19.79 -8.08
CA ASP A 25 -17.12 18.35 -7.95
C ASP A 25 -17.63 18.01 -6.56
N ASP A 26 -18.71 17.23 -6.49
CA ASP A 26 -19.24 16.71 -5.23
C ASP A 26 -18.24 15.68 -4.71
N THR A 27 -17.18 16.19 -4.10
CA THR A 27 -16.05 15.42 -3.58
C THR A 27 -16.40 14.74 -2.26
N GLY A 28 -17.67 14.81 -1.82
CA GLY A 28 -18.13 14.31 -0.53
C GLY A 28 -17.60 15.12 0.66
N PRO A 29 -18.01 14.77 1.89
CA PRO A 29 -17.62 15.50 3.09
C PRO A 29 -16.13 15.40 3.41
N ALA A 30 -15.57 16.43 4.06
CA ALA A 30 -14.23 16.38 4.64
C ALA A 30 -14.17 15.39 5.82
N LEU A 31 -12.99 14.79 6.06
CA LEU A 31 -12.83 13.84 7.15
C LEU A 31 -12.91 14.55 8.51
N LYS A 32 -13.41 13.85 9.52
CA LYS A 32 -13.60 14.41 10.88
C LYS A 32 -12.40 14.07 11.76
N ALA A 33 -11.80 15.07 12.40
CA ALA A 33 -10.69 14.85 13.34
C ALA A 33 -11.10 13.91 14.49
N GLY A 34 -10.19 13.03 14.90
CA GLY A 34 -10.39 12.01 15.92
C GLY A 34 -11.18 10.78 15.46
N HIS A 35 -11.74 10.79 14.25
CA HIS A 35 -12.42 9.61 13.70
C HIS A 35 -11.41 8.64 13.07
N GLU A 36 -11.73 7.36 13.17
CA GLU A 36 -10.98 6.28 12.56
C GLU A 36 -11.51 5.97 11.17
N TYR A 37 -10.60 5.96 10.20
CA TYR A 37 -10.90 5.71 8.80
C TYR A 37 -9.99 4.63 8.23
N MET A 38 -10.48 4.00 7.17
CA MET A 38 -9.70 3.09 6.34
C MET A 38 -9.72 3.60 4.90
N ILE A 39 -8.55 3.67 4.25
CA ILE A 39 -8.50 3.85 2.79
C ILE A 39 -8.32 2.51 2.09
N VAL A 40 -9.02 2.35 0.96
CA VAL A 40 -8.92 1.17 0.09
C VAL A 40 -9.08 1.61 -1.36
N THR A 41 -8.25 1.09 -2.27
CA THR A 41 -8.39 1.38 -3.69
C THR A 41 -8.96 0.19 -4.45
N ASN A 42 -9.68 0.45 -5.55
CA ASN A 42 -10.14 -0.61 -6.43
C ASN A 42 -10.30 -0.14 -7.89
N TYR A 43 -10.54 -1.09 -8.80
CA TYR A 43 -11.04 -0.80 -10.13
C TYR A 43 -12.41 -0.09 -10.07
N PRO A 44 -12.76 0.77 -11.03
CA PRO A 44 -12.00 1.12 -12.23
C PRO A 44 -10.74 1.96 -11.96
N ASN A 45 -10.76 2.90 -11.02
CA ASN A 45 -9.59 3.64 -10.52
C ASN A 45 -9.99 4.52 -9.30
N ASN A 46 -10.58 3.92 -8.26
CA ASN A 46 -11.13 4.67 -7.12
C ASN A 46 -10.25 4.53 -5.88
N LEU A 47 -10.24 5.57 -5.04
CA LEU A 47 -9.82 5.53 -3.65
C LEU A 47 -11.05 5.75 -2.78
N HIS A 48 -11.43 4.75 -1.99
CA HIS A 48 -12.53 4.83 -1.02
C HIS A 48 -11.99 5.17 0.36
N VAL A 49 -12.73 6.01 1.08
CA VAL A 49 -12.59 6.17 2.53
C VAL A 49 -13.76 5.45 3.17
N VAL A 50 -13.48 4.55 4.10
CA VAL A 50 -14.46 3.80 4.89
C VAL A 50 -14.43 4.33 6.32
N ASP A 51 -15.59 4.64 6.86
CA ASP A 51 -15.75 4.96 8.29
C ASP A 51 -15.72 3.65 9.08
N VAL A 52 -14.70 3.51 9.94
CA VAL A 52 -14.45 2.28 10.70
C VAL A 52 -15.47 2.10 11.82
N ALA A 53 -16.08 3.17 12.34
CA ALA A 53 -17.08 3.06 13.39
C ALA A 53 -18.38 2.47 12.83
N THR A 54 -18.84 2.96 11.68
CA THR A 54 -20.12 2.53 11.08
C THR A 54 -19.99 1.37 10.10
N ASP A 55 -18.77 1.03 9.67
CA ASP A 55 -18.48 0.05 8.60
C ASP A 55 -19.17 0.42 7.28
N THR A 56 -19.09 1.68 6.88
CA THR A 56 -19.71 2.18 5.64
C THR A 56 -18.73 3.01 4.84
N VAL A 57 -18.85 3.00 3.51
CA VAL A 57 -18.09 3.91 2.64
C VAL A 57 -18.48 5.35 2.98
N TYR A 58 -17.53 6.12 3.50
CA TYR A 58 -17.69 7.51 3.89
C TYR A 58 -17.72 8.42 2.66
N LYS A 59 -16.78 8.20 1.73
CA LYS A 59 -16.70 8.87 0.42
C LYS A 59 -15.83 8.07 -0.54
N SER A 60 -15.89 8.44 -1.82
CA SER A 60 -15.06 7.86 -2.88
C SER A 60 -14.42 8.98 -3.69
N CYS A 61 -13.12 8.88 -3.91
CA CYS A 61 -12.34 9.78 -4.75
C CYS A 61 -11.98 9.08 -6.06
N GLN A 62 -12.26 9.71 -7.19
CA GLN A 62 -11.76 9.25 -8.48
C GLN A 62 -10.27 9.58 -8.57
N MET A 63 -9.42 8.56 -8.73
CA MET A 63 -7.98 8.79 -8.92
C MET A 63 -7.68 9.19 -10.37
N PRO A 64 -6.63 10.00 -10.60
CA PRO A 64 -6.18 10.36 -11.94
C PRO A 64 -5.61 9.15 -12.70
N ASP A 65 -5.53 9.29 -14.02
CA ASP A 65 -4.95 8.33 -14.95
C ASP A 65 -5.56 6.92 -14.87
N LYS A 66 -4.76 5.87 -14.65
CA LYS A 66 -5.19 4.47 -14.70
C LYS A 66 -4.82 3.72 -13.43
N PHE A 67 -5.63 2.72 -13.09
CA PHE A 67 -5.36 1.83 -11.96
C PHE A 67 -4.18 0.87 -12.23
N GLY A 68 -3.44 0.54 -11.19
CA GLY A 68 -2.41 -0.49 -11.17
C GLY A 68 -1.10 0.00 -10.54
N PRO A 69 -0.67 -0.52 -9.37
CA PRO A 69 -1.36 -1.46 -8.50
C PRO A 69 -2.43 -0.82 -7.58
N GLY A 70 -2.48 0.52 -7.49
CA GLY A 70 -3.34 1.22 -6.54
C GLY A 70 -2.85 1.15 -5.08
N THR A 71 -1.64 0.65 -4.83
CA THR A 71 -1.11 0.52 -3.47
C THR A 71 -0.96 1.90 -2.82
N ALA A 72 -1.63 2.08 -1.68
CA ALA A 72 -1.67 3.36 -0.97
C ALA A 72 -1.00 3.29 0.41
N MET A 73 -0.47 4.42 0.85
CA MET A 73 -0.03 4.68 2.22
C MET A 73 -0.45 6.09 2.65
N MET A 74 -0.87 6.22 3.89
CA MET A 74 -1.16 7.50 4.52
C MET A 74 0.14 8.23 4.87
N ALA A 75 0.15 9.54 4.60
CA ALA A 75 1.18 10.44 5.08
C ALA A 75 1.04 10.75 6.58
N PRO A 76 2.10 11.26 7.23
CA PRO A 76 2.07 11.64 8.65
C PRO A 76 1.04 12.73 9.02
N ASP A 77 0.54 13.48 8.04
CA ASP A 77 -0.49 14.52 8.21
C ASP A 77 -1.90 13.95 8.46
N ASN A 78 -2.09 12.63 8.37
CA ASN A 78 -3.36 11.92 8.46
C ASN A 78 -4.44 12.43 7.49
N ARG A 79 -4.04 13.02 6.38
CA ARG A 79 -4.94 13.63 5.39
C ARG A 79 -4.58 13.26 3.96
N THR A 80 -3.29 13.12 3.65
CA THR A 80 -2.82 12.83 2.30
C THR A 80 -2.54 11.34 2.15
N ALA A 81 -3.13 10.72 1.13
CA ALA A 81 -2.80 9.35 0.74
C ALA A 81 -1.87 9.38 -0.47
N TYR A 82 -0.69 8.76 -0.35
CA TYR A 82 0.20 8.54 -1.49
C TYR A 82 -0.07 7.18 -2.12
N VAL A 83 -0.30 7.17 -3.43
CA VAL A 83 -0.72 5.98 -4.18
C VAL A 83 0.25 5.72 -5.33
N LEU A 84 0.86 4.54 -5.35
CA LEU A 84 1.55 4.03 -6.53
C LEU A 84 0.51 3.51 -7.53
N ASN A 85 0.44 4.12 -8.70
CA ASN A 85 -0.59 3.85 -9.68
C ASN A 85 -0.07 3.96 -11.13
N ASN A 86 -1.00 4.01 -12.10
CA ASN A 86 -0.72 4.12 -13.52
C ASN A 86 0.25 3.04 -14.04
N HIS A 87 -0.13 1.79 -13.80
CA HIS A 87 0.67 0.62 -14.16
C HIS A 87 2.09 0.67 -13.57
N TYR A 88 2.19 0.95 -12.27
CA TYR A 88 3.44 1.01 -11.50
C TYR A 88 4.41 2.12 -11.94
N GLY A 89 3.93 3.12 -12.68
CA GLY A 89 4.76 4.15 -13.34
C GLY A 89 4.73 5.53 -12.71
N ASP A 90 3.78 5.80 -11.81
CA ASP A 90 3.58 7.12 -11.22
C ASP A 90 3.15 6.99 -9.75
N ILE A 91 3.51 7.98 -8.93
CA ILE A 91 3.04 8.14 -7.56
C ILE A 91 2.20 9.42 -7.48
N TYR A 92 1.03 9.33 -6.85
CA TYR A 92 0.08 10.43 -6.69
C TYR A 92 -0.14 10.71 -5.21
N GLY A 93 -0.26 11.98 -4.80
CA GLY A 93 -0.73 12.38 -3.48
C GLY A 93 -2.15 12.90 -3.58
N ILE A 94 -3.07 12.27 -2.87
CA ILE A 94 -4.50 12.61 -2.87
C ILE A 94 -4.88 13.17 -1.50
N ASP A 95 -5.38 14.40 -1.48
CA ASP A 95 -5.99 14.99 -0.29
C ASP A 95 -7.36 14.33 -0.03
N LEU A 96 -7.50 13.58 1.06
CA LEU A 96 -8.73 12.84 1.36
C LEU A 96 -9.89 13.74 1.79
N ASP A 97 -9.63 14.95 2.29
CA ASP A 97 -10.69 15.89 2.65
C ASP A 97 -11.38 16.40 1.38
N THR A 98 -10.66 16.56 0.28
CA THR A 98 -11.15 17.22 -0.95
C THR A 98 -11.10 16.35 -2.22
N CYS A 99 -10.59 15.12 -2.15
CA CYS A 99 -10.27 14.27 -3.29
C CYS A 99 -9.31 14.88 -4.33
N LYS A 100 -8.63 15.99 -4.01
CA LYS A 100 -7.75 16.68 -4.95
C LYS A 100 -6.42 15.94 -5.07
N ASN A 101 -5.95 15.77 -6.30
CA ASN A 101 -4.56 15.40 -6.55
C ASN A 101 -3.64 16.59 -6.25
N THR A 102 -2.79 16.46 -5.23
CA THR A 102 -1.88 17.50 -4.74
C THR A 102 -0.43 17.24 -5.15
N PHE A 103 -0.07 15.99 -5.44
CA PHE A 103 1.29 15.60 -5.80
C PHE A 103 1.29 14.59 -6.95
N ARG A 104 2.24 14.71 -7.87
CA ARG A 104 2.51 13.67 -8.86
C ARG A 104 4.00 13.59 -9.18
N ALA A 105 4.54 12.38 -9.04
CA ALA A 105 5.88 12.02 -9.49
C ALA A 105 5.80 10.93 -10.58
N ASN A 106 6.31 11.23 -11.77
CA ASN A 106 6.46 10.24 -12.83
C ASN A 106 7.82 9.55 -12.71
N LEU A 107 7.82 8.21 -12.73
CA LEU A 107 9.04 7.40 -12.51
C LEU A 107 9.87 7.19 -13.79
N SER A 108 9.48 7.82 -14.91
CA SER A 108 10.19 7.76 -16.20
C SER A 108 10.83 9.12 -16.54
N SER A 109 11.49 9.70 -15.55
CA SER A 109 12.11 11.03 -15.65
C SER A 109 13.38 11.06 -16.54
N VAL A 110 14.02 9.91 -16.75
CA VAL A 110 15.19 9.75 -17.62
C VAL A 110 14.74 9.49 -19.05
N ALA A 111 15.20 10.33 -19.99
CA ALA A 111 14.81 10.25 -21.39
C ALA A 111 15.16 8.88 -22.00
N GLY A 112 14.20 8.31 -22.74
CA GLY A 112 14.37 6.99 -23.39
C GLY A 112 14.24 5.79 -22.45
N GLU A 113 13.95 6.01 -21.16
CA GLU A 113 13.68 4.93 -20.21
C GLU A 113 12.21 4.88 -19.80
N VAL A 114 11.71 3.67 -19.57
CA VAL A 114 10.45 3.42 -18.88
C VAL A 114 10.77 2.88 -17.50
N GLY A 115 10.39 3.64 -16.47
CA GLY A 115 10.56 3.26 -15.07
C GLY A 115 9.33 2.56 -14.51
N ARG A 116 9.56 1.54 -13.69
CA ARG A 116 8.53 0.84 -12.91
C ARG A 116 8.96 0.68 -11.46
N SER A 117 8.05 0.86 -10.52
CA SER A 117 8.28 0.58 -9.10
C SER A 117 7.52 -0.67 -8.67
N MET A 118 8.21 -1.70 -8.20
CA MET A 118 7.59 -2.95 -7.76
C MET A 118 7.06 -2.82 -6.32
N TYR A 119 5.97 -2.09 -6.13
CA TYR A 119 5.43 -1.72 -4.80
C TYR A 119 6.43 -0.95 -3.93
N SER A 120 7.50 -0.42 -4.54
CA SER A 120 8.65 0.15 -3.87
C SER A 120 8.51 1.66 -3.76
N PHE A 121 7.73 2.10 -2.78
CA PHE A 121 7.71 3.50 -2.37
C PHE A 121 7.59 3.63 -0.86
N ALA A 122 7.97 4.79 -0.32
CA ALA A 122 7.85 5.16 1.08
C ALA A 122 7.72 6.68 1.24
N ILE A 123 7.20 7.13 2.38
CA ILE A 123 7.01 8.55 2.72
C ILE A 123 7.93 8.84 3.91
N SER A 124 8.60 10.00 3.92
CA SER A 124 9.42 10.43 5.04
C SER A 124 8.60 10.63 6.31
N PRO A 125 9.20 10.51 7.52
CA PRO A 125 8.47 10.67 8.79
C PRO A 125 7.87 12.07 8.97
N ASP A 126 8.45 13.09 8.34
CA ASP A 126 7.96 14.47 8.33
C ASP A 126 7.02 14.77 7.14
N GLY A 127 6.80 13.81 6.24
CA GLY A 127 5.93 13.93 5.08
C GLY A 127 6.46 14.82 3.96
N LYS A 128 7.72 15.27 4.00
CA LYS A 128 8.32 16.19 3.03
C LYS A 128 8.96 15.51 1.81
N GLU A 129 9.27 14.22 1.92
CA GLU A 129 9.92 13.47 0.85
C GLU A 129 9.17 12.17 0.56
N VAL A 130 9.09 11.82 -0.71
CA VAL A 130 8.65 10.50 -1.18
C VAL A 130 9.84 9.80 -1.81
N TYR A 131 10.03 8.54 -1.45
CA TYR A 131 11.10 7.68 -1.95
C TYR A 131 10.52 6.60 -2.85
N ALA A 132 11.14 6.32 -4.00
CA ALA A 132 10.72 5.21 -4.86
C ALA A 132 11.92 4.52 -5.51
N THR A 133 12.00 3.19 -5.41
CA THR A 133 12.99 2.45 -6.21
C THR A 133 12.41 2.20 -7.59
N VAL A 134 13.10 2.71 -8.61
CA VAL A 134 12.74 2.57 -10.02
C VAL A 134 13.56 1.45 -10.64
N ASN A 135 12.88 0.56 -11.37
CA ASN A 135 13.45 -0.49 -12.21
C ASN A 135 13.34 -0.02 -13.69
N PRO A 136 14.33 0.74 -14.19
CA PRO A 136 14.32 1.30 -15.53
C PRO A 136 14.63 0.26 -16.62
N THR A 137 13.94 0.39 -17.75
CA THR A 137 14.29 -0.26 -19.01
C THR A 137 14.43 0.80 -20.09
N GLN A 138 15.58 0.85 -20.75
CA GLN A 138 15.77 1.71 -21.91
C GLN A 138 15.05 1.11 -23.11
N MET A 139 14.24 1.93 -23.76
CA MET A 139 13.43 1.57 -24.91
C MET A 139 14.09 2.14 -26.15
N LEU A 140 14.79 1.29 -26.91
CA LEU A 140 15.34 1.68 -28.21
C LEU A 140 14.35 1.29 -29.31
N ASN A 141 14.66 1.66 -30.56
CA ASN A 141 13.79 1.45 -31.70
C ASN A 141 13.50 -0.04 -32.00
N ASP A 142 14.44 -0.94 -31.70
CA ASP A 142 14.38 -2.36 -32.07
C ASP A 142 14.69 -3.35 -30.93
N HIS A 143 15.11 -2.87 -29.75
CA HIS A 143 15.39 -3.71 -28.59
C HIS A 143 15.26 -2.95 -27.26
N TYR A 144 15.19 -3.72 -26.16
CA TYR A 144 15.17 -3.18 -24.80
C TYR A 144 16.48 -3.47 -24.09
N VAL A 145 16.92 -2.53 -23.26
CA VAL A 145 18.09 -2.70 -22.40
C VAL A 145 17.68 -2.46 -20.95
N VAL A 146 17.63 -3.52 -20.14
CA VAL A 146 17.37 -3.41 -18.70
C VAL A 146 18.52 -2.65 -18.05
N LYS A 147 18.18 -1.60 -17.29
CA LYS A 147 19.17 -0.75 -16.61
C LYS A 147 19.23 -1.09 -15.11
N PRO A 148 20.33 -0.74 -14.42
CA PRO A 148 20.41 -0.89 -12.97
C PRO A 148 19.30 -0.11 -12.25
N PRO A 149 18.70 -0.66 -11.17
CA PRO A 149 17.74 0.07 -10.36
C PRO A 149 18.35 1.27 -9.64
N ARG A 150 17.50 2.24 -9.33
CA ARG A 150 17.88 3.44 -8.58
C ARG A 150 16.76 3.87 -7.64
N LEU A 151 17.12 4.42 -6.49
CA LEU A 151 16.20 5.16 -5.64
C LEU A 151 16.06 6.56 -6.25
N GLU A 152 14.84 7.04 -6.42
CA GLU A 152 14.52 8.43 -6.72
C GLU A 152 13.84 9.03 -5.49
N VAL A 153 14.29 10.23 -5.11
CA VAL A 153 13.70 11.01 -4.00
C VAL A 153 12.99 12.22 -4.59
N PHE A 154 11.75 12.45 -4.16
CA PHE A 154 10.91 13.56 -4.61
C PHE A 154 10.56 14.45 -3.42
N SER A 155 10.56 15.77 -3.63
CA SER A 155 10.01 16.73 -2.68
C SER A 155 8.49 16.78 -2.83
N THR A 156 7.75 16.68 -1.74
CA THR A 156 6.27 16.72 -1.77
C THR A 156 5.73 18.11 -2.12
N ASP A 157 6.55 19.14 -1.93
CA ASP A 157 6.20 20.54 -2.23
C ASP A 157 6.27 20.85 -3.74
N ASP A 158 6.82 19.94 -4.56
CA ASP A 158 6.96 20.13 -6.01
C ASP A 158 5.63 19.94 -6.77
N GLY A 159 4.57 19.53 -6.06
CA GLY A 159 3.22 19.43 -6.58
C GLY A 159 3.08 18.41 -7.72
N LEU A 160 2.35 18.78 -8.77
CA LEU A 160 1.96 17.87 -9.87
C LEU A 160 3.06 17.58 -10.89
N GLN A 161 4.24 18.17 -10.75
CA GLN A 161 5.36 18.04 -11.67
C GLN A 161 6.64 17.66 -10.94
N ALA A 162 6.52 16.90 -9.84
CA ALA A 162 7.64 16.50 -9.02
C ALA A 162 8.66 15.71 -9.82
N LYS A 163 9.94 16.08 -9.66
CA LYS A 163 11.08 15.43 -10.30
C LYS A 163 12.04 14.90 -9.24
N PRO A 164 12.92 13.96 -9.59
CA PRO A 164 13.91 13.49 -8.63
C PRO A 164 14.81 14.64 -8.17
N VAL A 165 14.78 14.96 -6.88
CA VAL A 165 15.69 15.92 -6.25
C VAL A 165 17.02 15.26 -5.88
N ARG A 166 17.00 13.93 -5.66
CA ARG A 166 18.18 13.07 -5.42
C ARG A 166 17.97 11.68 -6.00
N THR A 167 19.05 11.01 -6.37
CA THR A 167 19.01 9.62 -6.83
C THR A 167 20.24 8.83 -6.38
N PHE A 168 20.05 7.53 -6.09
CA PHE A 168 21.10 6.62 -5.62
C PHE A 168 20.99 5.26 -6.28
N PRO A 169 22.10 4.53 -6.51
CA PRO A 169 22.05 3.17 -7.03
C PRO A 169 21.37 2.21 -6.04
N MET A 170 20.54 1.29 -6.54
CA MET A 170 19.84 0.31 -5.71
C MET A 170 20.11 -1.13 -6.17
N PRO A 171 20.11 -2.11 -5.25
CA PRO A 171 20.21 -3.51 -5.64
C PRO A 171 18.97 -3.95 -6.42
N ARG A 172 19.09 -5.02 -7.22
CA ARG A 172 17.94 -5.63 -7.90
C ARG A 172 17.01 -6.32 -6.90
N GLN A 173 15.79 -6.61 -7.38
CA GLN A 173 14.76 -7.36 -6.65
C GLN A 173 14.32 -6.67 -5.35
N VAL A 174 14.39 -5.34 -5.31
CA VAL A 174 13.78 -4.53 -4.25
C VAL A 174 12.27 -4.43 -4.48
N CYS A 175 11.50 -4.60 -3.41
CA CYS A 175 10.06 -4.38 -3.37
C CYS A 175 9.69 -3.35 -2.29
N LEU A 176 9.03 -3.76 -1.21
CA LEU A 176 8.51 -2.87 -0.17
C LEU A 176 9.58 -2.02 0.50
N MET A 177 9.22 -0.79 0.86
CA MET A 177 10.06 0.10 1.65
C MET A 177 9.24 0.79 2.74
N ARG A 178 9.86 1.09 3.88
CA ARG A 178 9.26 1.86 4.98
C ARG A 178 10.30 2.77 5.63
N ALA A 179 9.97 4.05 5.76
CA ALA A 179 10.80 4.97 6.53
C ALA A 179 10.55 4.74 8.03
N ALA A 180 11.63 4.76 8.81
CA ALA A 180 11.61 4.73 10.26
C ALA A 180 11.63 6.15 10.84
N ASP A 181 11.29 6.29 12.12
CA ASP A 181 11.16 7.58 12.82
C ASP A 181 12.47 8.40 12.81
N ASP A 182 13.62 7.73 12.77
CA ASP A 182 14.94 8.36 12.66
C ASP A 182 15.27 8.89 11.25
N GLY A 183 14.37 8.72 10.28
CA GLY A 183 14.55 9.09 8.88
C GLY A 183 15.29 8.05 8.02
N SER A 184 15.72 6.93 8.61
CA SER A 184 16.30 5.82 7.85
C SER A 184 15.24 5.13 7.00
N LEU A 185 15.64 4.57 5.86
CA LEU A 185 14.76 3.82 4.98
C LEU A 185 15.06 2.32 5.09
N PHE A 186 14.08 1.54 5.56
CA PHE A 186 14.14 0.09 5.48
C PHE A 186 13.64 -0.39 4.13
N VAL A 187 14.45 -1.19 3.44
CA VAL A 187 14.22 -1.62 2.05
C VAL A 187 14.22 -3.14 2.00
N ALA A 188 13.11 -3.74 1.57
CA ALA A 188 13.03 -5.17 1.32
C ALA A 188 13.57 -5.51 -0.07
N GLY A 189 14.55 -6.42 -0.12
CA GLY A 189 15.04 -7.02 -1.35
C GLY A 189 15.58 -8.43 -1.08
N PRO A 190 16.72 -8.83 -1.69
CA PRO A 190 17.38 -10.10 -1.34
C PRO A 190 17.65 -10.27 0.15
N ASP A 191 17.94 -9.17 0.84
CA ASP A 191 17.94 -9.03 2.30
C ASP A 191 17.13 -7.78 2.66
N ILE A 192 16.88 -7.53 3.95
CA ILE A 192 16.37 -6.24 4.41
C ILE A 192 17.55 -5.29 4.62
N TYR A 193 17.53 -4.14 3.95
CA TYR A 193 18.57 -3.11 4.08
C TYR A 193 18.08 -1.96 4.96
N LYS A 194 18.98 -1.36 5.74
CA LYS A 194 18.80 -0.02 6.35
C LYS A 194 19.63 0.96 5.51
N MET A 195 18.96 1.91 4.89
CA MET A 195 19.54 2.89 3.97
C MET A 195 19.48 4.30 4.57
N ASP A 196 20.57 5.04 4.46
CA ASP A 196 20.62 6.47 4.68
C ASP A 196 20.18 7.19 3.39
N VAL A 197 19.01 7.82 3.44
CA VAL A 197 18.42 8.50 2.28
C VAL A 197 19.17 9.77 1.87
N LYS A 198 20.09 10.30 2.68
CA LYS A 198 20.90 11.47 2.36
C LYS A 198 22.19 11.09 1.63
N THR A 199 22.82 9.98 1.99
CA THR A 199 24.08 9.53 1.39
C THR A 199 23.93 8.40 0.36
N GLY A 200 22.80 7.68 0.38
CA GLY A 200 22.55 6.51 -0.46
C GLY A 200 23.26 5.24 0.01
N LYS A 201 24.03 5.31 1.10
CA LYS A 201 24.69 4.14 1.68
C LYS A 201 23.67 3.27 2.40
N TYR A 202 23.84 1.95 2.31
CA TYR A 202 23.00 0.99 3.02
C TYR A 202 23.80 -0.19 3.54
N THR A 203 23.29 -0.79 4.61
CA THR A 203 23.81 -2.03 5.22
C THR A 203 22.68 -3.05 5.35
N VAL A 204 23.01 -4.33 5.38
CA VAL A 204 22.03 -5.38 5.70
C VAL A 204 21.58 -5.23 7.15
N ALA A 205 20.30 -4.97 7.36
CA ALA A 205 19.67 -4.86 8.69
C ALA A 205 19.11 -6.20 9.18
N LEU A 206 18.62 -7.03 8.25
CA LEU A 206 18.17 -8.39 8.53
C LEU A 206 18.47 -9.25 7.30
N PRO A 207 19.37 -10.25 7.41
CA PRO A 207 19.68 -11.14 6.29
C PRO A 207 18.48 -12.06 6.00
N LEU A 208 18.20 -12.28 4.72
CA LEU A 208 17.19 -13.21 4.21
C LEU A 208 17.86 -14.21 3.27
N ARG A 209 18.06 -13.87 1.99
CA ARG A 209 18.74 -14.76 1.03
C ARG A 209 20.13 -15.16 1.52
N ASN A 210 20.81 -14.26 2.21
CA ASN A 210 22.14 -14.49 2.76
C ASN A 210 22.11 -14.91 4.25
N TRP A 211 20.94 -15.32 4.77
CA TRP A 211 20.82 -15.83 6.12
C TRP A 211 21.36 -17.27 6.20
N ASN A 212 22.64 -17.40 6.48
CA ASN A 212 23.32 -18.69 6.64
C ASN A 212 22.95 -19.39 7.96
N ARG A 213 21.67 -19.71 8.15
CA ARG A 213 21.13 -20.37 9.33
C ARG A 213 21.29 -21.88 9.21
N LYS A 214 22.24 -22.48 9.95
CA LYS A 214 22.48 -23.93 9.93
C LYS A 214 21.19 -24.72 10.22
N GLY A 215 20.94 -25.75 9.42
CA GLY A 215 19.75 -26.61 9.55
C GLY A 215 18.49 -26.04 8.88
N TYR A 216 18.59 -24.94 8.14
CA TYR A 216 17.48 -24.32 7.43
C TYR A 216 17.85 -23.94 6.00
N SER A 217 16.85 -23.89 5.11
CA SER A 217 16.98 -23.23 3.81
C SER A 217 17.08 -21.71 3.96
N ALA A 218 17.36 -21.01 2.86
CA ALA A 218 17.01 -19.58 2.80
C ALA A 218 15.48 -19.42 2.90
N PRO A 219 14.98 -18.32 3.52
CA PRO A 219 13.56 -18.03 3.55
C PRO A 219 13.06 -17.54 2.18
N ASP A 220 11.80 -17.85 1.88
CA ASP A 220 11.05 -17.30 0.74
C ASP A 220 10.07 -16.22 1.23
N VAL A 221 10.07 -15.06 0.56
CA VAL A 221 9.26 -13.89 0.93
C VAL A 221 8.55 -13.36 -0.31
N LEU A 222 7.23 -13.54 -0.36
CA LEU A 222 6.35 -12.88 -1.32
C LEU A 222 5.42 -11.94 -0.57
N TYR A 223 5.69 -10.63 -0.67
CA TYR A 223 4.93 -9.62 0.05
C TYR A 223 4.84 -8.31 -0.73
N PHE A 224 3.62 -7.86 -1.01
CA PHE A 224 3.33 -6.61 -1.75
C PHE A 224 2.46 -5.63 -0.97
N TRP A 225 2.20 -5.91 0.31
CA TRP A 225 1.28 -5.16 1.16
C TRP A 225 2.02 -4.36 2.25
N PRO A 226 2.32 -3.06 2.04
CA PRO A 226 3.03 -2.24 3.02
C PRO A 226 2.12 -1.77 4.17
N HIS A 227 1.74 -2.68 5.07
CA HIS A 227 0.81 -2.43 6.17
C HIS A 227 1.24 -1.27 7.10
N GLN A 228 0.40 -0.25 7.29
CA GLN A 228 0.54 0.76 8.34
C GLN A 228 -0.23 0.34 9.60
N SER A 229 0.20 -0.79 10.19
CA SER A 229 -0.47 -1.39 11.34
C SER A 229 -0.34 -0.53 12.62
N PRO A 230 -1.26 -0.68 13.60
CA PRO A 230 -1.19 0.03 14.88
C PRO A 230 0.11 -0.21 15.66
N ARG A 231 0.81 -1.32 15.38
CA ARG A 231 2.06 -1.71 16.06
C ARG A 231 3.28 -0.93 15.59
N HIS A 232 3.15 -0.09 14.57
CA HIS A 232 4.21 0.73 13.99
C HIS A 232 5.46 -0.07 13.58
N GLU A 233 5.23 -1.17 12.85
CA GLU A 233 6.29 -2.06 12.39
C GLU A 233 6.19 -2.31 10.88
N PHE A 234 7.33 -2.54 10.24
CA PHE A 234 7.42 -3.09 8.90
C PHE A 234 7.51 -4.61 8.99
N THR A 235 6.37 -5.28 8.78
CA THR A 235 6.23 -6.73 8.97
C THR A 235 5.90 -7.44 7.67
N MET A 236 6.45 -8.64 7.51
CA MET A 236 6.16 -9.55 6.39
C MET A 236 6.11 -10.99 6.91
N LEU A 237 5.36 -11.85 6.21
CA LEU A 237 5.46 -13.29 6.40
C LEU A 237 6.57 -13.85 5.51
N TYR A 238 7.14 -14.97 5.93
CA TYR A 238 8.05 -15.77 5.12
C TYR A 238 7.78 -17.27 5.32
N THR A 239 8.21 -18.07 4.36
CA THR A 239 8.28 -19.53 4.53
C THR A 239 9.74 -19.98 4.55
N ILE A 240 10.04 -21.05 5.28
CA ILE A 240 11.40 -21.59 5.39
C ILE A 240 11.33 -23.10 5.61
N ALA A 241 12.27 -23.86 5.07
CA ALA A 241 12.36 -25.30 5.30
C ALA A 241 13.38 -25.59 6.41
N ARG A 242 13.00 -26.40 7.41
CA ARG A 242 13.91 -26.94 8.42
C ARG A 242 14.37 -28.33 7.99
N PHE A 243 15.68 -28.53 7.88
CA PHE A 243 16.27 -29.81 7.54
C PHE A 243 16.39 -30.73 8.77
N LYS A 244 16.20 -32.03 8.55
CA LYS A 244 16.32 -33.04 9.61
C LYS A 244 17.76 -33.33 10.03
N ASP A 245 18.69 -33.19 9.09
CA ASP A 245 20.11 -33.46 9.28
C ASP A 245 20.97 -32.63 8.30
N ASP A 246 22.29 -32.81 8.39
CA ASP A 246 23.27 -32.10 7.56
C ASP A 246 23.23 -32.49 6.06
N LYS A 247 22.43 -33.50 5.65
CA LYS A 247 22.27 -33.85 4.22
C LYS A 247 21.36 -32.86 3.48
N GLN A 248 20.54 -32.10 4.21
CA GLN A 248 19.67 -31.05 3.66
C GLN A 248 18.74 -31.53 2.54
N ASP A 249 18.22 -32.76 2.65
CA ASP A 249 17.30 -33.32 1.65
C ASP A 249 15.96 -32.55 1.66
N PRO A 250 15.61 -31.82 0.57
CA PRO A 250 14.37 -31.06 0.50
C PRO A 250 13.11 -31.93 0.64
N ALA A 251 13.17 -33.21 0.27
CA ALA A 251 12.03 -34.12 0.35
C ALA A 251 11.64 -34.50 1.78
N THR A 252 12.55 -34.32 2.74
CA THR A 252 12.33 -34.62 4.16
C THR A 252 12.26 -33.37 5.03
N ALA A 253 12.45 -32.20 4.43
CA ALA A 253 12.45 -30.93 5.13
C ALA A 253 11.04 -30.55 5.61
N GLU A 254 10.98 -29.89 6.76
CA GLU A 254 9.74 -29.47 7.39
C GLU A 254 9.47 -28.00 7.01
N PRO A 255 8.43 -27.71 6.20
CA PRO A 255 8.12 -26.35 5.82
C PRO A 255 7.44 -25.62 6.98
N LEU A 256 7.90 -24.40 7.27
CA LEU A 256 7.43 -23.57 8.37
C LEU A 256 6.98 -22.22 7.84
N TYR A 257 5.99 -21.64 8.52
CA TYR A 257 5.67 -20.23 8.41
C TYR A 257 6.38 -19.44 9.51
N GLY A 258 6.98 -18.31 9.12
CA GLY A 258 7.53 -17.33 10.03
C GLY A 258 7.05 -15.93 9.71
N TYR A 259 7.28 -15.02 10.65
CA TYR A 259 7.13 -13.60 10.44
C TYR A 259 8.46 -12.90 10.74
N LEU A 260 8.73 -11.85 9.97
CA LEU A 260 9.79 -10.90 10.23
C LEU A 260 9.15 -9.55 10.54
N SER A 261 9.80 -8.75 11.38
CA SER A 261 9.38 -7.38 11.67
C SER A 261 10.57 -6.46 11.90
N VAL A 262 10.46 -5.23 11.42
CA VAL A 262 11.31 -4.11 11.83
C VAL A 262 10.45 -3.12 12.61
N ASP A 263 10.79 -2.88 13.87
CA ASP A 263 10.17 -1.82 14.67
C ASP A 263 10.60 -0.45 14.10
N LEU A 264 9.66 0.36 13.61
CA LEU A 264 10.00 1.61 12.91
C LEU A 264 10.39 2.75 13.86
N LYS A 265 10.20 2.57 15.17
CA LYS A 265 10.63 3.55 16.19
C LYS A 265 12.08 3.34 16.57
N THR A 266 12.48 2.08 16.75
CA THR A 266 13.81 1.70 17.27
C THR A 266 14.76 1.16 16.21
N GLY A 267 14.23 0.75 15.06
CA GLY A 267 14.98 0.02 14.03
C GLY A 267 15.30 -1.43 14.39
N THR A 268 14.78 -1.95 15.50
CA THR A 268 15.04 -3.32 15.96
C THR A 268 14.38 -4.33 15.03
N THR A 269 15.15 -5.34 14.63
CA THR A 269 14.67 -6.41 13.75
C THR A 269 14.37 -7.69 14.55
N HIS A 270 13.34 -8.44 14.13
CA HIS A 270 12.92 -9.70 14.75
C HIS A 270 12.44 -10.69 13.70
N THR A 271 12.71 -11.98 13.91
CA THR A 271 12.20 -13.09 13.11
C THR A 271 11.79 -14.24 14.00
N GLN A 272 10.66 -14.91 13.71
CA GLN A 272 10.26 -16.12 14.42
C GLN A 272 9.31 -16.98 13.58
N GLU A 273 9.56 -18.30 13.55
CA GLU A 273 8.59 -19.28 13.06
C GLU A 273 7.44 -19.46 14.07
N PHE A 274 6.20 -19.51 13.57
CA PHE A 274 4.98 -19.58 14.38
C PHE A 274 4.07 -20.77 14.03
N ALA A 275 4.33 -21.51 12.94
CA ALA A 275 3.53 -22.67 12.57
C ALA A 275 4.29 -23.58 11.59
N ASP A 276 3.94 -24.87 11.60
CA ASP A 276 4.20 -25.74 10.47
C ASP A 276 3.29 -25.32 9.30
N LEU A 277 3.81 -25.36 8.07
CA LEU A 277 3.08 -24.92 6.88
C LEU A 277 2.09 -26.01 6.45
N THR A 278 0.80 -25.78 6.70
CA THR A 278 -0.29 -26.65 6.24
C THR A 278 -1.13 -26.03 5.11
N GLU A 279 -1.06 -24.70 4.96
CA GLU A 279 -1.72 -23.91 3.92
C GLU A 279 -0.93 -22.60 3.70
N LEU A 280 -1.29 -21.83 2.67
CA LEU A 280 -0.59 -20.59 2.31
C LEU A 280 -1.36 -19.35 2.78
N TYR A 281 -0.61 -18.29 3.09
CA TYR A 281 -1.10 -16.95 3.45
C TYR A 281 -0.36 -15.89 2.63
N PHE A 282 -1.09 -14.94 2.06
CA PHE A 282 -0.46 -13.78 1.41
C PHE A 282 -0.03 -12.72 2.41
N THR A 283 -0.85 -12.47 3.43
CA THR A 283 -0.51 -11.53 4.51
C THR A 283 -0.78 -12.14 5.87
N GLY A 284 -0.08 -11.62 6.87
CA GLY A 284 -0.38 -11.87 8.26
C GLY A 284 0.04 -10.72 9.15
N LEU A 285 -0.78 -10.42 10.16
CA LEU A 285 -0.54 -9.35 11.13
C LEU A 285 -0.71 -9.86 12.54
N ARG A 286 0.18 -9.40 13.44
CA ARG A 286 0.04 -9.61 14.87
C ARG A 286 -1.07 -8.71 15.41
N SER A 287 -1.86 -9.24 16.34
CA SER A 287 -2.95 -8.49 16.94
C SER A 287 -2.42 -7.26 17.71
N PRO A 288 -3.07 -6.08 17.57
CA PRO A 288 -2.80 -4.93 18.42
C PRO A 288 -3.11 -5.17 19.89
N LYS A 289 -4.11 -6.03 20.19
CA LYS A 289 -4.60 -6.34 21.54
C LYS A 289 -3.77 -7.42 22.24
N ASP A 290 -3.35 -8.45 21.50
CA ASP A 290 -2.49 -9.52 21.99
C ASP A 290 -1.39 -9.83 20.96
N PRO A 291 -0.17 -9.29 21.13
CA PRO A 291 0.91 -9.49 20.16
C PRO A 291 1.43 -10.93 20.09
N ASN A 292 0.97 -11.83 20.96
CA ASN A 292 1.22 -13.27 20.85
C ASN A 292 0.33 -13.96 19.79
N GLN A 293 -0.69 -13.27 19.27
CA GLN A 293 -1.58 -13.81 18.26
C GLN A 293 -1.26 -13.23 16.88
N ILE A 294 -1.16 -14.09 15.86
CA ILE A 294 -1.00 -13.69 14.47
C ILE A 294 -2.15 -14.25 13.61
N TYR A 295 -2.62 -13.42 12.68
CA TYR A 295 -3.76 -13.70 11.82
C TYR A 295 -3.29 -13.73 10.38
N GLY A 296 -3.30 -14.90 9.75
CA GLY A 296 -2.91 -15.10 8.35
C GLY A 296 -4.14 -15.27 7.46
N VAL A 297 -4.10 -14.74 6.23
CA VAL A 297 -5.21 -14.88 5.26
C VAL A 297 -4.75 -15.31 3.87
N LEU A 298 -5.54 -16.21 3.28
CA LEU A 298 -5.63 -16.47 1.84
C LEU A 298 -7.03 -17.06 1.55
N ASN A 299 -7.16 -18.39 1.54
CA ASN A 299 -8.43 -19.10 1.35
C ASN A 299 -9.16 -19.37 2.67
N ARG A 300 -8.43 -19.37 3.78
CA ARG A 300 -8.97 -19.35 5.14
C ARG A 300 -8.36 -18.17 5.88
N LEU A 301 -9.09 -17.70 6.88
CA LEU A 301 -8.55 -16.84 7.92
C LEU A 301 -8.11 -17.73 9.07
N ALA A 302 -6.84 -17.68 9.44
CA ALA A 302 -6.27 -18.52 10.48
C ALA A 302 -5.65 -17.68 11.59
N LYS A 303 -5.90 -18.06 12.84
CA LYS A 303 -5.39 -17.42 14.07
C LYS A 303 -4.45 -18.38 14.78
N TYR A 304 -3.23 -17.94 15.02
CA TYR A 304 -2.17 -18.74 15.65
C TYR A 304 -1.71 -18.12 16.97
N ASP A 305 -1.30 -18.97 17.91
CA ASP A 305 -0.47 -18.63 19.06
C ASP A 305 1.00 -18.73 18.65
N ILE A 306 1.72 -17.61 18.68
CA ILE A 306 3.12 -17.53 18.24
C ILE A 306 4.05 -18.29 19.18
N LYS A 307 3.88 -18.14 20.51
CA LYS A 307 4.72 -18.80 21.52
C LYS A 307 4.53 -20.32 21.51
N GLN A 308 3.29 -20.78 21.38
CA GLN A 308 2.97 -22.21 21.35
C GLN A 308 3.17 -22.84 19.97
N ARG A 309 3.39 -22.02 18.93
CA ARG A 309 3.43 -22.43 17.52
C ARG A 309 2.22 -23.25 17.08
N LYS A 310 1.03 -22.79 17.48
CA LYS A 310 -0.20 -23.58 17.41
C LYS A 310 -1.34 -22.82 16.74
N LEU A 311 -2.03 -23.48 15.81
CA LEU A 311 -3.31 -22.99 15.28
C LEU A 311 -4.36 -22.98 16.40
N ILE A 312 -4.88 -21.80 16.72
CA ILE A 312 -5.96 -21.62 17.71
C ILE A 312 -7.31 -21.90 17.05
N LYS A 313 -7.59 -21.24 15.92
CA LYS A 313 -8.85 -21.34 15.19
C LYS A 313 -8.64 -20.96 13.72
N ALA A 314 -9.47 -21.49 12.83
CA ALA A 314 -9.56 -21.05 11.44
C ALA A 314 -11.03 -20.89 11.02
N ALA A 315 -11.31 -19.98 10.10
CA ALA A 315 -12.60 -19.81 9.44
C ALA A 315 -12.47 -19.97 7.94
N ASN A 316 -13.48 -20.60 7.34
CA ASN A 316 -13.66 -20.61 5.90
C ASN A 316 -14.14 -19.23 5.44
N LEU A 317 -13.70 -18.83 4.24
CA LEU A 317 -14.04 -17.56 3.63
C LEU A 317 -14.97 -17.80 2.43
N GLU A 318 -15.73 -16.78 2.04
CA GLU A 318 -16.64 -16.85 0.89
C GLU A 318 -15.89 -16.92 -0.44
N HIS A 319 -14.69 -16.34 -0.47
CA HIS A 319 -13.69 -16.43 -1.53
C HIS A 319 -12.31 -16.13 -0.93
N THR A 320 -11.28 -16.21 -1.74
CA THR A 320 -9.93 -15.80 -1.36
C THR A 320 -9.89 -14.32 -0.99
N TYR A 321 -9.18 -13.95 0.08
CA TYR A 321 -8.79 -12.57 0.39
C TYR A 321 -7.27 -12.47 0.50
N TYR A 322 -6.69 -11.32 0.22
CA TYR A 322 -5.23 -11.16 0.18
C TYR A 322 -4.66 -10.47 1.42
N CYS A 323 -5.38 -9.48 1.93
CA CYS A 323 -4.83 -8.52 2.90
C CYS A 323 -5.63 -8.54 4.21
N VAL A 324 -4.98 -8.87 5.34
CA VAL A 324 -5.52 -8.60 6.68
C VAL A 324 -5.24 -7.17 7.10
N THR A 325 -6.19 -6.54 7.79
CA THR A 325 -6.03 -5.19 8.36
C THR A 325 -6.81 -5.05 9.66
N PHE A 326 -6.13 -4.65 10.73
CA PHE A 326 -6.77 -4.36 12.02
C PHE A 326 -7.16 -2.89 12.13
N ASP A 327 -8.26 -2.62 12.85
CA ASP A 327 -8.50 -1.32 13.44
C ASP A 327 -7.46 -1.00 14.55
N LYS A 328 -7.42 0.23 15.03
CA LYS A 328 -6.43 0.70 16.02
C LYS A 328 -6.51 -0.07 17.34
N LYS A 329 -7.72 -0.44 17.78
CA LYS A 329 -7.91 -1.18 19.03
C LYS A 329 -7.74 -2.69 18.89
N GLY A 330 -7.75 -3.22 17.66
CA GLY A 330 -7.78 -4.66 17.41
C GLY A 330 -9.13 -5.29 17.78
N GLU A 331 -10.22 -4.52 17.72
CA GLU A 331 -11.60 -4.97 17.93
C GLU A 331 -12.24 -5.48 16.63
N LYS A 332 -11.74 -5.04 15.47
CA LYS A 332 -12.20 -5.46 14.15
C LYS A 332 -11.04 -5.92 13.29
N LEU A 333 -11.28 -6.97 12.51
CA LEU A 333 -10.35 -7.45 11.50
C LEU A 333 -11.02 -7.39 10.13
N TYR A 334 -10.42 -6.62 9.23
CA TYR A 334 -10.88 -6.45 7.86
C TYR A 334 -10.06 -7.33 6.92
N LEU A 335 -10.73 -7.99 5.99
CA LEU A 335 -10.11 -8.72 4.89
C LEU A 335 -10.39 -8.00 3.58
N GLY A 336 -9.33 -7.66 2.85
CA GLY A 336 -9.41 -6.96 1.56
C GLY A 336 -8.50 -7.56 0.48
N GLY A 337 -8.38 -6.83 -0.64
CA GLY A 337 -7.83 -7.38 -1.88
C GLY A 337 -8.82 -8.34 -2.56
N THR A 338 -8.51 -8.77 -3.78
CA THR A 338 -9.43 -9.54 -4.66
C THR A 338 -10.64 -8.71 -5.10
N PHE A 339 -11.88 -9.14 -4.86
CA PHE A 339 -13.10 -8.50 -5.35
C PHE A 339 -13.37 -7.11 -4.74
N ASN A 340 -14.62 -6.66 -4.77
CA ASN A 340 -15.04 -5.31 -4.39
C ASN A 340 -15.76 -5.27 -3.03
N ASP A 341 -15.41 -6.14 -2.10
CA ASP A 341 -15.96 -6.14 -0.74
C ASP A 341 -14.89 -6.36 0.32
N LEU A 342 -15.06 -5.68 1.46
CA LEU A 342 -14.27 -5.92 2.66
C LEU A 342 -15.09 -6.82 3.57
N ALA A 343 -14.55 -7.97 3.96
CA ALA A 343 -15.17 -8.77 5.03
C ALA A 343 -14.73 -8.24 6.40
N VAL A 344 -15.69 -8.05 7.30
CA VAL A 344 -15.45 -7.61 8.67
C VAL A 344 -15.60 -8.80 9.61
N PHE A 345 -14.56 -9.11 10.36
CA PHE A 345 -14.51 -10.21 11.32
C PHE A 345 -14.32 -9.69 12.74
N ASN A 346 -14.90 -10.42 13.70
CA ASN A 346 -14.51 -10.30 15.11
C ASN A 346 -13.23 -11.14 15.33
N PRO A 347 -12.11 -10.54 15.77
CA PRO A 347 -10.85 -11.28 15.91
C PRO A 347 -10.82 -12.25 17.09
N ASP A 348 -11.66 -12.06 18.10
CA ASP A 348 -11.76 -12.95 19.26
C ASP A 348 -12.49 -14.25 18.86
N THR A 349 -13.67 -14.14 18.25
CA THR A 349 -14.47 -15.30 17.82
C THR A 349 -14.04 -15.86 16.47
N LEU A 350 -13.35 -15.07 15.63
CA LEU A 350 -13.00 -15.42 14.25
C LEU A 350 -14.24 -15.66 13.36
N GLU A 351 -15.35 -15.00 13.69
CA GLU A 351 -16.61 -15.08 12.93
C GLU A 351 -16.82 -13.79 12.13
N LYS A 352 -17.36 -13.95 10.92
CA LYS A 352 -17.71 -12.82 10.05
C LYS A 352 -18.91 -12.09 10.64
N VAL A 353 -18.77 -10.77 10.77
CA VAL A 353 -19.82 -9.87 11.26
C VAL A 353 -20.67 -9.36 10.10
N LYS A 354 -20.03 -8.87 9.02
CA LYS A 354 -20.69 -8.30 7.83
C LYS A 354 -19.70 -8.18 6.66
N ASN A 355 -20.17 -7.69 5.51
CA ASN A 355 -19.31 -7.22 4.42
C ASN A 355 -19.60 -5.74 4.15
N ILE A 356 -18.58 -4.98 3.74
CA ILE A 356 -18.70 -3.61 3.22
C ILE A 356 -18.54 -3.70 1.70
N LYS A 357 -19.60 -3.43 0.95
CA LYS A 357 -19.54 -3.40 -0.51
C LYS A 357 -18.92 -2.08 -0.98
N LEU A 358 -17.84 -2.16 -1.75
CA LEU A 358 -17.20 -1.00 -2.36
C LEU A 358 -17.82 -0.72 -3.75
N PRO A 359 -18.12 0.53 -4.09
CA PRO A 359 -18.47 0.91 -5.46
C PRO A 359 -17.34 0.54 -6.43
N GLY A 360 -17.68 0.07 -7.64
CA GLY A 360 -16.69 -0.35 -8.63
C GLY A 360 -16.44 -1.86 -8.63
N GLY A 361 -15.20 -2.25 -8.88
CA GLY A 361 -14.76 -3.62 -9.15
C GLY A 361 -13.60 -4.06 -8.27
N ASP A 362 -12.82 -5.00 -8.78
CA ASP A 362 -11.74 -5.72 -8.07
C ASP A 362 -10.73 -4.77 -7.40
N MET A 363 -10.41 -5.02 -6.14
CA MET A 363 -9.35 -4.40 -5.35
C MET A 363 -7.94 -4.81 -5.76
N SER A 364 -7.79 -5.87 -6.56
CA SER A 364 -6.49 -6.44 -6.97
C SER A 364 -5.60 -6.70 -5.73
N THR A 365 -4.35 -6.27 -5.78
CA THR A 365 -3.38 -6.33 -4.67
C THR A 365 -3.38 -5.05 -3.82
N THR A 366 -4.51 -4.33 -3.70
CA THR A 366 -4.58 -3.17 -2.80
C THR A 366 -4.25 -3.57 -1.36
N THR A 367 -3.82 -2.60 -0.56
CA THR A 367 -3.57 -2.75 0.87
C THR A 367 -4.49 -1.80 1.61
N PRO A 368 -5.53 -2.29 2.30
CA PRO A 368 -6.33 -1.44 3.17
C PRO A 368 -5.46 -0.81 4.27
N GLN A 369 -5.58 0.51 4.47
CA GLN A 369 -4.78 1.24 5.47
C GLN A 369 -5.69 1.94 6.47
N VAL A 370 -5.44 1.73 7.75
CA VAL A 370 -6.20 2.32 8.86
C VAL A 370 -5.44 3.46 9.53
N PHE A 371 -6.12 4.58 9.72
CA PHE A 371 -5.56 5.79 10.34
C PHE A 371 -6.63 6.52 11.16
N ILE A 372 -6.17 7.40 12.06
CA ILE A 372 -7.03 8.36 12.77
C ILE A 372 -6.81 9.70 12.09
N ARG A 373 -7.89 10.36 11.64
CA ARG A 373 -7.85 11.71 11.08
C ARG A 373 -7.54 12.76 12.15
#